data_AF-A0A1G8Q532-F1
#
_entry.id   AF-A0A1G8Q532-F1
#
_cell.length_a   1.000
_cell.length_b   1.000
_cell.length_c   1.000
_cell.angle_alpha   90.00
_cell.angle_beta   90.00
_cell.angle_gamma   90.00
#
_symmetry.space_group_name_H-M   'P 1'
#
loop_
_entity.id
_entity.type
_entity.pdbx_description
1 polymer ?
#
loop_
_entity_poly.entity_id
_entity_poly.type
_entity_poly.pdbx_seq_one_letter_code
_entity_poly.pdbx_strand_id
1 'polypeptide(L)'
;MDKQDLKLTSSEIGTLWAEYINGTAIEIVNKYMLSIIEDEKIRAVFEDALQTFEKQKKQITTFLENEGFPVPIGFNESDLNKGTKRLFSDIFCLHYLHIMTLHGLLGHIGS
;
A
#
# COMPACT_ATOMS: atom_id res chain seq x y z
N MET A 1 -30.40 10.85 16.74
CA MET A 1 -29.34 11.31 15.83
C MET A 1 -28.66 10.05 15.33
N ASP A 2 -28.98 9.63 14.12
CA ASP A 2 -28.42 8.40 13.56
C ASP A 2 -26.92 8.56 13.40
N LYS A 3 -26.17 7.55 13.85
CA LYS A 3 -24.70 7.56 13.91
C LYS A 3 -24.04 7.44 12.52
N GLN A 4 -24.84 7.44 11.45
CA GLN A 4 -24.43 7.15 10.07
C GLN A 4 -24.13 8.40 9.22
N ASP A 5 -24.39 9.62 9.71
CA ASP A 5 -24.19 10.88 8.95
C ASP A 5 -23.01 11.73 9.45
N LEU A 6 -22.01 11.11 10.09
CA LEU A 6 -20.78 11.81 10.45
C LEU A 6 -19.84 11.82 9.24
N LYS A 7 -19.68 12.98 8.62
CA LYS A 7 -18.71 13.21 7.55
C LYS A 7 -17.28 13.12 8.07
N LEU A 8 -16.38 12.61 7.23
CA LEU A 8 -14.95 12.68 7.51
C LEU A 8 -14.47 14.13 7.59
N THR A 9 -13.59 14.38 8.54
CA THR A 9 -12.88 15.65 8.70
C THR A 9 -11.81 15.81 7.62
N SER A 10 -11.36 17.05 7.40
CA SER A 10 -10.24 17.32 6.48
C SER A 10 -8.96 16.56 6.85
N SER A 11 -8.73 16.33 8.15
CA SER A 11 -7.59 15.55 8.63
C SER A 11 -7.71 14.09 8.22
N GLU A 12 -8.87 13.47 8.41
CA GLU A 12 -9.12 12.07 8.03
C GLU A 12 -9.02 11.88 6.51
N ILE A 13 -9.56 12.82 5.72
CA ILE A 13 -9.38 12.81 4.26
C ILE A 13 -7.90 12.92 3.86
N GLY A 14 -7.16 13.82 4.52
CA GLY A 14 -5.72 13.98 4.30
C GLY A 14 -4.94 12.71 4.61
N THR A 15 -5.27 12.02 5.69
CA THR A 15 -4.70 10.72 6.05
C THR A 15 -5.01 9.66 5.00
N LEU A 16 -6.28 9.51 4.60
CA LEU A 16 -6.67 8.55 3.55
C LEU A 16 -5.92 8.79 2.24
N TRP A 17 -5.73 10.05 1.87
CA TRP A 17 -4.95 10.43 0.70
C TRP A 17 -3.48 9.99 0.83
N ALA A 18 -2.84 10.29 1.96
CA ALA A 18 -1.46 9.93 2.21
C ALA A 18 -1.25 8.41 2.21
N GLU A 19 -2.14 7.65 2.87
CA GLU A 19 -2.11 6.19 2.90
C GLU A 19 -2.28 5.58 1.50
N TYR A 20 -3.16 6.15 0.67
CA TYR A 20 -3.32 5.70 -0.72
C TYR A 20 -2.04 5.91 -1.54
N ILE A 21 -1.44 7.10 -1.47
CA ILE A 21 -0.21 7.42 -2.22
C ILE A 21 0.97 6.57 -1.75
N ASN A 22 1.19 6.48 -0.44
CA ASN A 22 2.28 5.68 0.13
C ASN A 22 2.10 4.19 -0.17
N GLY A 23 0.89 3.68 0.01
CA GLY A 23 0.57 2.28 -0.24
C GLY A 23 0.77 1.88 -1.70
N THR A 24 0.33 2.71 -2.65
CA THR A 24 0.56 2.43 -4.09
C THR A 24 2.05 2.45 -4.45
N ALA A 25 2.85 3.34 -3.84
CA ALA A 25 4.31 3.32 -4.02
C ALA A 25 4.92 1.99 -3.53
N ILE A 26 4.53 1.55 -2.33
CA ILE A 26 4.98 0.29 -1.74
C ILE A 26 4.52 -0.90 -2.59
N GLU A 27 3.31 -0.87 -3.16
CA GLU A 27 2.81 -1.89 -4.07
C GLU A 27 3.75 -2.09 -5.26
N ILE A 28 4.22 -1.01 -5.88
CA ILE A 28 5.14 -1.08 -7.02
C ILE A 28 6.50 -1.65 -6.63
N VAL A 29 7.05 -1.22 -5.49
CA VAL A 29 8.32 -1.78 -4.97
C VAL A 29 8.16 -3.27 -4.65
N ASN A 30 7.05 -3.67 -4.02
CA ASN A 30 6.79 -5.05 -3.66
C ASN A 30 6.58 -5.93 -4.89
N LYS A 31 5.92 -5.43 -5.95
CA LYS A 31 5.81 -6.13 -7.25
C LYS A 31 7.17 -6.34 -7.89
N TYR A 32 8.06 -5.34 -7.85
CA TYR A 32 9.43 -5.52 -8.31
C TYR A 32 10.15 -6.60 -7.50
N MET A 33 10.14 -6.49 -6.17
CA MET A 33 10.81 -7.44 -5.29
C MET A 33 10.28 -8.87 -5.49
N LEU A 34 8.96 -9.04 -5.57
CA LEU A 34 8.32 -10.33 -5.84
C LEU A 34 8.80 -10.97 -7.15
N SER A 35 9.11 -10.17 -8.17
CA SER A 35 9.59 -10.67 -9.46
C SER A 35 11.03 -11.20 -9.44
N ILE A 36 11.81 -10.87 -8.40
CA ILE A 36 13.22 -11.26 -8.25
C ILE A 36 13.50 -12.18 -7.07
N ILE A 37 12.51 -12.42 -6.19
CA ILE A 37 12.64 -13.30 -5.03
C ILE A 37 12.64 -14.76 -5.48
N GLU A 38 13.59 -15.54 -4.97
CA GLU A 38 13.75 -16.96 -5.29
C GLU A 38 13.28 -17.87 -4.15
N ASP A 39 13.37 -17.42 -2.89
CA ASP A 39 12.85 -18.17 -1.75
C ASP A 39 11.32 -18.16 -1.74
N GLU A 40 10.71 -19.33 -1.95
CA GLU A 40 9.26 -19.50 -2.03
C GLU A 40 8.50 -19.06 -0.78
N LYS A 41 9.10 -19.16 0.42
CA LYS A 41 8.43 -18.72 1.65
C LYS A 41 8.40 -17.20 1.71
N ILE A 42 9.48 -16.53 1.32
CA ILE A 42 9.52 -15.07 1.22
C ILE A 42 8.54 -14.61 0.14
N ARG A 43 8.50 -15.31 -1.00
CA ARG A 43 7.57 -15.04 -2.11
C ARG A 43 6.11 -15.07 -1.64
N ALA A 44 5.71 -16.09 -0.88
CA ALA A 44 4.36 -16.20 -0.33
C ALA A 44 3.98 -15.04 0.61
N VAL A 45 4.92 -14.53 1.41
CA VAL A 45 4.68 -13.37 2.29
C VAL A 45 4.46 -12.10 1.48
N PHE A 46 5.20 -11.91 0.38
CA PHE A 46 4.98 -10.78 -0.53
C PHE A 46 3.64 -10.86 -1.26
N GLU A 47 3.22 -12.05 -1.68
CA GLU A 47 1.90 -12.26 -2.28
C GLU A 47 0.77 -11.89 -1.29
N ASP A 48 0.88 -12.30 -0.02
CA ASP A 48 -0.08 -11.93 1.02
C ASP A 48 -0.09 -10.41 1.30
N ALA A 49 1.07 -9.77 1.34
CA ALA A 49 1.18 -8.32 1.51
C ALA A 49 0.49 -7.55 0.38
N LEU A 50 0.69 -7.97 -0.88
CA LEU A 50 0.03 -7.36 -2.05
C LEU A 50 -1.48 -7.56 -2.01
N GLN A 51 -1.96 -8.75 -1.64
CA GLN A 51 -3.39 -9.02 -1.49
C GLN A 51 -4.02 -8.20 -0.36
N THR A 52 -3.29 -8.03 0.74
CA THR A 52 -3.73 -7.21 1.88
C THR A 52 -3.86 -5.75 1.46
N PHE A 53 -2.83 -5.19 0.81
CA PHE A 53 -2.89 -3.82 0.35
C PHE A 53 -3.98 -3.60 -0.71
N GLU A 54 -4.21 -4.54 -1.63
CA GLU A 54 -5.29 -4.43 -2.61
C GLU A 54 -6.68 -4.30 -1.94
N LYS A 55 -6.91 -4.98 -0.82
CA LYS A 55 -8.14 -4.81 -0.01
C LYS A 55 -8.19 -3.43 0.65
N GLN A 56 -7.10 -2.98 1.26
CA GLN A 56 -7.01 -1.67 1.90
C GLN A 56 -7.21 -0.53 0.90
N LYS A 57 -6.55 -0.60 -0.26
CA LYS A 57 -6.68 0.36 -1.36
C LYS A 57 -8.15 0.52 -1.78
N LYS A 58 -8.88 -0.60 -1.95
CA LYS A 58 -10.32 -0.56 -2.24
C LYS A 58 -11.12 0.12 -1.15
N GLN A 59 -10.84 -0.17 0.13
CA GLN A 59 -11.52 0.48 1.25
C GLN A 59 -11.27 2.00 1.28
N ILE A 60 -10.03 2.42 1.10
CA ILE A 60 -9.66 3.85 1.04
C ILE A 60 -10.36 4.55 -0.12
N THR A 61 -10.35 3.93 -1.31
CA THR A 61 -11.09 4.42 -2.48
C THR A 61 -12.57 4.62 -2.16
N THR A 62 -13.23 3.61 -1.58
CA THR A 62 -14.64 3.71 -1.20
C THR A 62 -14.90 4.82 -0.18
N PHE A 63 -14.02 5.02 0.81
CA PHE A 63 -14.18 6.11 1.78
C PHE A 63 -14.07 7.49 1.13
N LEU A 64 -13.09 7.69 0.26
CA LEU A 64 -12.92 8.96 -0.47
C LEU A 64 -14.12 9.25 -1.39
N GLU A 65 -14.56 8.26 -2.15
CA GLU A 65 -15.70 8.39 -3.07
C GLU A 65 -17.01 8.69 -2.32
N ASN A 66 -17.25 8.04 -1.18
CA ASN A 66 -18.44 8.27 -0.36
C ASN A 66 -18.51 9.70 0.22
N GLU A 67 -17.36 10.30 0.49
CA GLU A 67 -17.25 11.71 0.91
C GLU A 67 -17.26 12.71 -0.27
N GLY A 68 -17.39 12.21 -1.50
CA GLY A 68 -17.40 13.02 -2.72
C GLY A 68 -16.02 13.52 -3.16
N PHE A 69 -14.94 12.92 -2.66
CA PHE A 69 -13.58 13.23 -3.06
C PHE A 69 -13.11 12.34 -4.22
N PRO A 70 -12.27 12.87 -5.12
CA PRO A 70 -11.64 12.06 -6.15
C PRO A 70 -10.62 11.09 -5.54
N VAL A 71 -10.44 9.95 -6.20
CA VAL A 71 -9.37 9.02 -5.88
C VAL A 71 -8.03 9.59 -6.37
N PRO A 72 -6.95 9.55 -5.56
CA PRO A 72 -5.65 10.05 -5.97
C PRO A 72 -5.07 9.26 -7.15
N ILE A 73 -4.28 9.92 -7.99
CA ILE A 73 -3.42 9.24 -8.96
C ILE A 73 -2.17 8.76 -8.21
N GLY A 74 -2.20 7.50 -7.78
CA GLY A 74 -1.06 6.85 -7.13
C GLY A 74 -0.04 6.29 -8.12
N PHE A 75 0.97 5.62 -7.56
CA PHE A 75 1.94 4.87 -8.37
C PHE A 75 1.27 3.69 -9.05
N ASN A 76 1.71 3.37 -10.26
CA ASN A 76 1.12 2.33 -11.08
C ASN A 76 2.19 1.56 -11.88
N GLU A 77 1.75 0.63 -12.73
CA GLU A 77 2.64 -0.23 -13.51
C GLU A 77 3.61 0.54 -14.42
N SER A 78 3.31 1.80 -14.79
CA SER A 78 4.23 2.66 -15.54
C SER A 78 5.49 3.03 -14.75
N ASP A 79 5.40 3.00 -13.43
CA ASP A 79 6.51 3.31 -12.51
C ASP A 79 7.41 2.09 -12.25
N LEU A 80 7.04 0.93 -12.79
CA LEU A 80 7.78 -0.32 -12.66
C LEU A 80 8.63 -0.60 -13.91
N ASN A 81 9.96 -0.58 -13.74
CA ASN A 81 10.86 -1.04 -14.79
C ASN A 81 10.97 -2.58 -14.78
N LYS A 82 10.23 -3.25 -15.67
CA LYS A 82 10.19 -4.72 -15.76
C LYS A 82 11.42 -5.29 -16.45
N GLY A 83 11.83 -6.49 -16.06
CA GLY A 83 12.94 -7.22 -16.71
C GLY A 83 14.34 -6.67 -16.39
N THR A 84 14.47 -5.82 -15.39
CA THR A 84 15.77 -5.38 -14.89
C THR A 84 16.49 -6.52 -14.16
N LYS A 85 17.82 -6.47 -14.14
CA LYS A 85 18.62 -7.38 -13.32
C LYS A 85 18.23 -7.27 -11.85
N ARG A 86 18.41 -8.36 -11.10
CA ARG A 86 18.22 -8.42 -9.66
C ARG A 86 19.08 -7.36 -8.98
N LEU A 87 18.44 -6.38 -8.34
CA LEU A 87 19.12 -5.31 -7.59
C LEU A 87 19.29 -5.66 -6.11
N PHE A 88 18.38 -6.46 -5.55
CA PHE A 88 18.32 -6.76 -4.12
C PHE A 88 18.35 -8.27 -3.84
N SER A 89 18.87 -8.63 -2.67
CA SER A 89 18.81 -10.00 -2.16
C SER A 89 17.46 -10.26 -1.49
N ASP A 90 17.08 -11.54 -1.36
CA ASP A 90 15.80 -11.91 -0.74
C ASP A 90 15.72 -11.47 0.72
N ILE A 91 16.85 -11.53 1.44
CA ILE A 91 16.95 -11.05 2.83
C ILE A 91 16.69 -9.54 2.90
N PHE A 92 17.25 -8.76 1.96
CA PHE A 92 16.97 -7.33 1.92
C PHE A 92 15.49 -7.06 1.64
N CYS A 93 14.90 -7.76 0.67
CA CYS A 93 13.48 -7.64 0.36
C CYS A 93 12.61 -7.94 1.59
N LEU A 94 12.89 -9.03 2.30
CA LEU A 94 12.16 -9.40 3.52
C LEU A 94 12.27 -8.33 4.62
N HIS A 95 13.48 -7.79 4.86
CA HIS A 95 13.68 -6.71 5.82
C HIS A 95 12.96 -5.43 5.41
N TYR A 96 13.01 -5.07 4.13
CA TYR A 96 12.27 -3.93 3.60
C TYR A 96 10.78 -4.07 3.86
N LEU A 97 10.20 -5.22 3.50
CA LEU A 97 8.78 -5.48 3.72
C LEU A 97 8.42 -5.37 5.20
N HIS A 98 9.21 -5.96 6.09
CA HIS A 98 8.99 -5.87 7.54
C HIS A 98 8.95 -4.43 8.05
N ILE A 99 9.93 -3.60 7.64
CA ILE A 99 10.00 -2.19 8.04
C ILE A 99 8.80 -1.41 7.50
N MET A 100 8.43 -1.62 6.23
CA MET A 100 7.29 -0.92 5.62
C MET A 100 5.96 -1.34 6.24
N THR A 101 5.81 -2.61 6.64
CA THR A 101 4.63 -3.07 7.40
C THR A 101 4.54 -2.37 8.75
N LEU A 102 5.65 -2.24 9.48
CA LEU A 102 5.66 -1.49 10.75
C LEU A 102 5.33 -0.01 10.55
N HIS A 103 5.85 0.60 9.48
CA HIS A 103 5.54 1.99 9.14
C HIS A 103 4.04 2.20 8.88
N GLY A 104 3.41 1.33 8.07
CA GLY A 104 1.97 1.37 7.82
C GLY A 104 1.14 1.17 9.09
N LEU A 105 1.52 0.24 9.96
CA LEU A 105 0.85 0.03 11.25
C LEU A 105 0.92 1.28 12.15
N LEU A 106 2.06 1.96 12.19
CA LEU A 106 2.20 3.21 12.93
C LEU A 106 1.35 4.34 12.33
N GLY A 107 1.26 4.40 11.00
CA GLY A 107 0.36 5.32 10.29
C GLY A 107 -1.09 5.16 10.72
N HIS A 108 -1.55 3.91 10.91
CA HIS A 108 -2.91 3.64 11.39
C HIS A 108 -3.17 3.99 12.86
N ILE A 109 -2.15 4.06 13.72
CA ILE A 109 -2.30 4.34 15.16
C ILE A 109 -2.12 5.84 15.46
N GLY A 110 -1.28 6.53 14.68
CA GLY A 110 -0.91 7.93 14.90
C GLY A 110 -1.79 8.95 14.17
N SER A 111 -2.78 8.51 13.38
CA SER A 111 -3.67 9.35 12.58
C SER A 111 -5.04 9.55 13.20
#